data_AF-A0A3C0GBG3-F1
#
_entry.id   AF-A0A3C0GBG3-F1
#
_cell.length_a   1.000
_cell.length_b   1.000
_cell.length_c   1.000
_cell.angle_alpha   90.00
_cell.angle_beta   90.00
_cell.angle_gamma   90.00
#
_symmetry.space_group_name_H-M   'P 1'
#
loop_
_entity.id
_entity.type
_entity.pdbx_description
1 polymer ?
#
loop_
_entity_poly.entity_id
_entity_poly.type
_entity_poly.pdbx_seq_one_letter_code
_entity_poly.pdbx_strand_id
1 'polypeptide(L)'
;MARPTYRTRLEVLISNPAISPRDKDFAQSLLSYYERKGRLSAGRVKWVATLEERYSPENLAAGAAKNSKMLARLNALHARTEAASWAAGFVESLVGQVTADRRLSERQLQILKKIEAEHDDVAMAERQKWVESYKNDPTLRADALVVANYYLSTGYFRDTAKMITEDESFIPTFSQYNKMVKNKYAQKVLASHNSPAKYPAGSLVTFRANAPSGVRYINGAYLKRNVTLMVVETDAMPVTSAARGTKVYKLLPVGKAITLMVEERHIMKFRQPKKK
;
A
#
# COMPACT_ATOMS: atom_id res chain seq x y z
N MET A 1 36.08 -26.39 -36.56
CA MET A 1 35.33 -25.86 -35.40
C MET A 1 33.96 -26.51 -35.36
N ALA A 2 33.53 -27.04 -34.21
CA ALA A 2 32.21 -27.65 -34.07
C ALA A 2 31.12 -26.60 -34.31
N ARG A 3 30.09 -26.94 -35.09
CA ARG A 3 28.95 -26.03 -35.31
C ARG A 3 28.24 -25.78 -33.98
N PRO A 4 27.98 -24.52 -33.58
CA PRO A 4 27.25 -24.22 -32.35
C PRO A 4 25.90 -24.95 -32.33
N THR A 5 25.63 -25.68 -31.26
CA THR A 5 24.35 -26.38 -31.09
C THR A 5 23.22 -25.38 -30.80
N TYR A 6 21.96 -25.77 -31.02
CA TYR A 6 20.83 -24.93 -30.64
C TYR A 6 20.76 -24.65 -29.13
N ARG A 7 21.28 -25.59 -28.31
CA ARG A 7 21.45 -25.38 -26.86
C ARG A 7 22.30 -24.13 -26.60
N THR A 8 23.52 -24.11 -27.13
CA THR A 8 24.46 -22.98 -26.93
C THR A 8 23.89 -21.66 -27.45
N ARG A 9 23.25 -21.68 -28.63
CA ARG A 9 22.62 -20.49 -29.23
C ARG A 9 21.51 -19.91 -28.34
N LEU A 10 20.65 -20.77 -27.80
CA LEU A 10 19.56 -20.37 -26.90
C LEU A 10 20.09 -19.90 -25.53
N GLU A 11 21.12 -20.55 -24.99
CA GLU A 11 21.78 -20.11 -23.75
C GLU A 11 22.39 -18.71 -23.89
N VAL A 12 23.04 -18.42 -25.03
CA VAL A 12 23.56 -17.08 -25.34
C VAL A 12 22.44 -16.05 -25.42
N LEU A 13 21.33 -16.37 -26.09
CA LEU A 13 20.16 -15.48 -26.14
C LEU A 13 19.57 -15.21 -24.75
N ILE A 14 19.39 -16.24 -23.94
CA ILE A 14 18.81 -16.12 -22.58
C ILE A 14 19.71 -15.28 -21.67
N SER A 15 21.03 -15.35 -21.89
CA SER A 15 22.04 -14.62 -21.12
C SER A 15 22.26 -13.18 -21.63
N ASN A 16 21.70 -12.82 -22.79
CA ASN A 16 21.83 -11.49 -23.35
C ASN A 16 21.11 -10.47 -22.45
N PRO A 17 21.79 -9.45 -21.89
CA PRO A 17 21.15 -8.47 -21.01
C PRO A 17 20.08 -7.62 -21.70
N ALA A 18 20.12 -7.50 -23.03
CA ALA A 18 19.14 -6.74 -23.80
C ALA A 18 17.87 -7.53 -24.14
N ILE A 19 17.82 -8.83 -23.84
CA ILE A 19 16.64 -9.66 -24.14
C ILE A 19 15.45 -9.22 -23.29
N SER A 20 14.28 -9.07 -23.93
CA SER A 20 13.06 -8.74 -23.19
C SER A 20 12.61 -9.93 -22.33
N PRO A 21 11.96 -9.73 -21.17
CA PRO A 21 11.49 -10.84 -20.34
C PRO A 21 10.63 -11.84 -21.10
N ARG A 22 9.73 -11.35 -21.96
CA ARG A 22 8.87 -12.19 -22.80
C ARG A 22 9.66 -13.04 -23.79
N ASP A 23 10.64 -12.45 -24.47
CA ASP A 23 11.47 -13.19 -25.44
C ASP A 23 12.44 -14.14 -24.72
N LYS A 24 12.85 -13.81 -23.48
CA LYS A 24 13.62 -14.70 -22.60
C LYS A 24 12.83 -15.94 -22.21
N ASP A 25 11.60 -15.78 -21.74
CA ASP A 25 10.70 -16.89 -21.40
C ASP A 25 10.44 -17.77 -22.63
N PHE A 26 10.27 -17.15 -23.80
CA PHE A 26 10.11 -17.87 -25.05
C PHE A 26 11.38 -18.64 -25.45
N ALA A 27 12.57 -18.03 -25.32
CA ALA A 27 13.85 -18.71 -25.57
C ALA A 27 14.07 -19.88 -24.60
N GLN A 28 13.69 -19.73 -23.31
CA GLN A 28 13.71 -20.82 -22.32
C GLN A 28 12.76 -21.97 -22.69
N SER A 29 11.57 -21.63 -23.20
CA SER A 29 10.61 -22.62 -23.71
C SER A 29 11.16 -23.39 -24.91
N LEU A 30 11.86 -22.69 -25.82
CA LEU A 30 12.55 -23.31 -26.95
C LEU A 30 13.69 -24.23 -26.50
N LEU A 31 14.46 -23.80 -25.49
CA LEU A 31 15.56 -24.59 -24.91
C LEU A 31 15.02 -25.88 -24.29
N SER A 32 14.03 -25.76 -23.39
CA SER A 32 13.38 -26.90 -22.74
C SER A 32 12.80 -27.90 -23.76
N TYR A 33 12.22 -27.39 -24.85
CA TYR A 33 11.71 -28.24 -25.93
C TYR A 33 12.84 -28.99 -26.65
N TYR A 34 13.94 -28.29 -26.97
CA TYR A 34 15.11 -28.88 -27.63
C TYR A 34 15.76 -29.95 -26.77
N GLU A 35 15.93 -29.71 -25.46
CA GLU A 35 16.52 -30.68 -24.54
C GLU A 35 15.70 -31.97 -24.46
N ARG A 36 14.37 -31.87 -24.43
CA ARG A 36 13.49 -33.03 -24.38
C ARG A 36 13.41 -33.82 -25.69
N LYS A 37 13.50 -33.15 -26.84
CA LYS A 37 13.23 -33.77 -28.15
C LYS A 37 14.47 -33.94 -29.03
N GLY A 38 15.60 -33.36 -28.65
CA GLY A 38 16.84 -33.35 -29.43
C GLY A 38 16.79 -32.56 -30.74
N ARG A 39 15.64 -31.95 -31.07
CA ARG A 39 15.42 -31.21 -32.32
C ARG A 39 14.39 -30.09 -32.15
N LEU A 40 14.53 -29.05 -32.97
CA LEU A 40 13.53 -28.00 -33.15
C LEU A 40 12.77 -28.20 -34.46
N SER A 41 11.48 -27.83 -34.49
CA SER A 41 10.72 -27.77 -35.75
C SER A 41 11.18 -26.59 -36.60
N ALA A 42 10.94 -26.63 -37.92
CA ALA A 42 11.34 -25.55 -38.84
C ALA A 42 10.84 -24.16 -38.40
N GLY A 43 9.60 -24.07 -37.91
CA GLY A 43 9.05 -22.81 -37.36
C GLY A 43 9.79 -22.33 -36.11
N ARG A 44 10.19 -23.23 -35.21
CA ARG A 44 10.98 -22.90 -34.01
C ARG A 44 12.39 -22.46 -34.39
N VAL A 45 13.02 -23.11 -35.38
CA VAL A 45 14.33 -22.72 -35.92
C VAL A 45 14.28 -21.31 -36.50
N LYS A 46 13.23 -20.99 -37.28
CA LYS A 46 13.02 -19.63 -37.81
C LYS A 46 12.94 -18.60 -36.70
N TRP A 47 12.22 -18.89 -35.62
CA TRP A 47 12.13 -18.01 -34.46
C TRP A 47 13.46 -17.81 -33.74
N VAL A 48 14.30 -18.85 -33.61
CA VAL A 48 15.66 -18.69 -33.06
C VAL A 48 16.47 -17.69 -33.89
N ALA A 49 16.48 -17.85 -35.22
CA ALA A 49 17.18 -16.93 -36.11
C ALA A 49 16.63 -15.49 -35.99
N THR A 50 15.31 -15.32 -35.91
CA THR A 50 14.69 -14.00 -35.70
C THR A 50 15.11 -13.36 -34.37
N LEU A 51 15.25 -14.15 -33.30
CA LEU A 51 15.72 -13.64 -32.01
C LEU A 51 17.20 -13.25 -32.05
N GLU A 52 18.06 -14.06 -32.68
CA GLU A 52 19.49 -13.76 -32.85
C GLU A 52 19.71 -12.50 -33.68
N GLU A 53 18.99 -12.37 -34.79
CA GLU A 53 19.03 -11.17 -35.62
C GLU A 53 18.58 -9.95 -34.80
N ARG A 54 17.43 -10.05 -34.13
CA ARG A 54 16.87 -8.95 -33.32
C ARG A 54 17.82 -8.48 -32.21
N TYR A 55 18.43 -9.42 -31.51
CA TYR A 55 19.29 -9.14 -30.36
C TYR A 55 20.78 -9.13 -30.73
N SER A 56 21.10 -9.06 -32.03
CA SER A 56 22.47 -8.85 -32.48
C SER A 56 22.97 -7.47 -32.05
N PRO A 57 24.25 -7.34 -31.67
CA PRO A 57 24.83 -6.05 -31.27
C PRO A 57 24.64 -4.96 -32.33
N GLU A 58 24.74 -5.32 -33.61
CA GLU A 58 24.58 -4.41 -34.75
C GLU A 58 23.15 -3.87 -34.84
N ASN A 59 22.13 -4.73 -34.76
CA ASN A 59 20.74 -4.28 -34.83
C ASN A 59 20.31 -3.49 -33.60
N LEU A 60 20.81 -3.84 -32.42
CA LEU A 60 20.57 -3.06 -31.20
C LEU A 60 21.23 -1.68 -31.30
N ALA A 61 22.45 -1.58 -31.83
CA ALA A 61 23.12 -0.31 -32.04
C ALA A 61 22.40 0.55 -33.10
N ALA A 62 21.98 -0.05 -34.21
CA ALA A 62 21.21 0.62 -35.25
C ALA A 62 19.86 1.13 -34.73
N GLY A 63 19.13 0.30 -33.97
CA GLY A 63 17.88 0.68 -33.31
C GLY A 63 18.07 1.81 -32.31
N ALA A 64 19.12 1.76 -31.49
CA ALA A 64 19.45 2.81 -30.53
C ALA A 64 19.80 4.14 -31.22
N ALA A 65 20.59 4.11 -32.29
CA ALA A 65 20.93 5.32 -33.05
C ALA A 65 19.69 5.95 -33.69
N LYS A 66 18.87 5.13 -34.35
CA LYS A 66 17.62 5.55 -35.01
C LYS A 66 16.63 6.16 -34.03
N ASN A 67 16.49 5.58 -32.84
CA ASN A 67 15.51 6.00 -31.83
C ASN A 67 16.11 6.84 -30.70
N SER A 68 17.29 7.42 -30.90
CA SER A 68 18.07 8.19 -29.92
C SER A 68 17.26 9.23 -29.14
N LYS A 69 16.41 10.01 -29.82
CA LYS A 69 15.53 11.01 -29.17
C LYS A 69 14.53 10.40 -28.19
N MET A 70 13.91 9.27 -28.56
CA MET A 70 12.95 8.58 -27.69
C MET A 70 13.66 7.93 -26.50
N LEU A 71 14.84 7.33 -26.73
CA LEU A 71 15.65 6.76 -25.66
C LEU A 71 16.11 7.83 -24.66
N ALA A 72 16.53 9.01 -25.15
CA ALA A 72 16.88 10.13 -24.28
C ALA A 72 15.70 10.54 -23.38
N ARG A 73 14.49 10.64 -23.95
CA ARG A 73 13.25 10.93 -23.21
C ARG A 73 12.95 9.87 -22.13
N LEU A 74 13.02 8.59 -22.49
CA LEU A 74 12.75 7.49 -21.55
C LEU A 74 13.79 7.42 -20.44
N ASN A 75 15.08 7.59 -20.76
CA ASN A 75 16.15 7.57 -19.77
C ASN A 75 16.05 8.76 -18.80
N ALA A 76 15.72 9.95 -19.30
CA ALA A 76 15.48 11.13 -18.47
C ALA A 76 14.30 10.90 -17.50
N LEU A 77 13.23 10.27 -17.96
CA LEU A 77 12.10 9.91 -17.09
C LEU A 77 12.48 8.83 -16.08
N HIS A 78 13.19 7.78 -16.50
CA HIS A 78 13.63 6.70 -15.62
C HIS A 78 14.50 7.20 -14.46
N ALA A 79 15.42 8.14 -14.74
CA ALA A 79 16.24 8.78 -13.71
C ALA A 79 15.43 9.56 -12.66
N ARG A 80 14.20 9.99 -12.99
CA ARG A 80 13.30 10.69 -12.07
C ARG A 80 12.38 9.76 -11.28
N THR A 81 12.17 8.54 -11.77
CA THR A 81 11.32 7.54 -11.09
C THR A 81 12.03 6.94 -9.89
N GLU A 82 11.27 6.61 -8.84
CA GLU A 82 11.83 5.92 -7.68
C GLU A 82 12.32 4.52 -8.04
N ALA A 83 13.50 4.15 -7.53
CA ALA A 83 14.06 2.83 -7.71
C ALA A 83 13.08 1.75 -7.19
N ALA A 84 12.91 0.67 -7.96
CA ALA A 84 11.93 -0.40 -7.71
C ALA A 84 10.45 -0.01 -7.80
N SER A 85 10.10 1.21 -8.24
CA SER A 85 8.72 1.56 -8.52
C SER A 85 8.19 0.84 -9.77
N TRP A 86 6.86 0.63 -9.83
CA TRP A 86 6.21 0.09 -11.04
C TRP A 86 6.48 0.97 -12.27
N ALA A 87 6.52 2.30 -12.08
CA ALA A 87 6.83 3.25 -13.15
C ALA A 87 8.25 3.05 -13.69
N ALA A 88 9.25 2.88 -12.82
CA ALA A 88 10.63 2.61 -13.21
C ALA A 88 10.73 1.35 -14.09
N GLY A 89 10.13 0.24 -13.64
CA GLY A 89 10.13 -1.01 -14.40
C GLY A 89 9.34 -0.93 -15.72
N PHE A 90 8.24 -0.16 -15.75
CA PHE A 90 7.51 0.09 -16.99
C PHE A 90 8.35 0.89 -18.00
N VAL A 91 9.02 1.96 -17.56
CA VAL A 91 9.89 2.77 -18.43
C VAL A 91 11.09 1.96 -18.93
N GLU A 92 11.72 1.15 -18.08
CA GLU A 92 12.79 0.23 -18.46
C GLU A 92 12.35 -0.75 -19.57
N SER A 93 11.13 -1.28 -19.46
CA SER A 93 10.55 -2.12 -20.52
C SER A 93 10.38 -1.38 -21.85
N LEU A 94 10.05 -0.08 -21.82
CA LEU A 94 9.95 0.73 -23.04
C LEU A 94 11.32 1.00 -23.65
N VAL A 95 12.35 1.23 -22.83
CA VAL A 95 13.74 1.40 -23.29
C VAL A 95 14.17 0.16 -24.07
N GLY A 96 14.00 -1.04 -23.50
CA GLY A 96 14.36 -2.28 -24.20
C GLY A 96 13.60 -2.48 -25.53
N GLN A 97 12.32 -2.12 -25.57
CA GLN A 97 11.51 -2.21 -26.79
C GLN A 97 12.01 -1.27 -27.89
N VAL A 98 12.33 -0.03 -27.54
CA VAL A 98 12.80 1.00 -28.47
C VAL A 98 14.22 0.71 -28.97
N THR A 99 15.10 0.20 -28.10
CA THR A 99 16.46 -0.25 -28.47
C THR A 99 16.41 -1.40 -29.49
N ALA A 100 15.45 -2.32 -29.35
CA ALA A 100 15.21 -3.39 -30.32
C ALA A 100 14.43 -2.94 -31.59
N ASP A 101 14.39 -1.63 -31.87
CA ASP A 101 13.68 -0.98 -32.99
C ASP A 101 12.19 -1.33 -33.12
N ARG A 102 11.52 -1.60 -31.99
CA ARG A 102 10.08 -1.87 -31.97
C ARG A 102 9.30 -0.60 -31.68
N ARG A 103 8.19 -0.42 -32.41
CA ARG A 103 7.24 0.67 -32.17
C ARG A 103 6.52 0.48 -30.85
N LEU A 104 6.37 1.57 -30.09
CA LEU A 104 5.50 1.62 -28.92
C LEU A 104 4.03 1.67 -29.38
N SER A 105 3.16 0.96 -28.68
CA SER A 105 1.73 1.03 -28.90
C SER A 105 1.14 2.34 -28.39
N GLU A 106 -0.01 2.75 -28.91
CA GLU A 106 -0.74 3.94 -28.46
C GLU A 106 -1.01 3.89 -26.94
N ARG A 107 -1.39 2.72 -26.43
CA ARG A 107 -1.62 2.53 -24.99
C ARG A 107 -0.35 2.76 -24.17
N GLN A 108 0.81 2.31 -24.65
CA GLN A 108 2.09 2.56 -23.97
C GLN A 108 2.43 4.05 -23.96
N LEU A 109 2.17 4.77 -25.05
CA LEU A 109 2.38 6.22 -25.12
C LEU A 109 1.46 6.99 -24.17
N GLN A 110 0.20 6.57 -24.02
CA GLN A 110 -0.73 7.15 -23.04
C GLN A 110 -0.26 6.96 -21.60
N ILE A 111 0.19 5.75 -21.26
CA ILE A 111 0.73 5.44 -19.92
C ILE A 111 2.01 6.24 -19.69
N LEU A 112 2.89 6.33 -20.68
CA LEU A 112 4.11 7.13 -20.60
C LEU A 112 3.78 8.60 -20.28
N LYS A 113 2.84 9.22 -21.01
CA LYS A 113 2.39 10.60 -20.74
C LYS A 113 1.87 10.78 -19.31
N LYS A 114 1.17 9.78 -18.77
CA LYS A 114 0.70 9.81 -17.39
C LYS A 114 1.86 9.77 -16.39
N ILE A 115 2.82 8.88 -16.59
CA ILE A 115 4.01 8.79 -15.73
C ILE A 115 4.82 10.10 -15.80
N GLU A 116 4.96 10.70 -16.98
CA GLU A 116 5.64 11.98 -17.15
C GLU A 116 4.96 13.10 -16.37
N ALA A 117 3.63 13.20 -16.44
CA ALA A 117 2.88 14.19 -15.66
C ALA A 117 3.00 13.96 -14.15
N GLU A 118 3.08 12.70 -13.70
CA GLU A 118 3.29 12.35 -12.29
C GLU A 118 4.72 12.64 -11.80
N HIS A 119 5.68 12.79 -12.72
CA HIS A 119 7.09 13.00 -12.41
C HIS A 119 7.60 14.33 -12.95
N ASP A 120 6.77 15.30 -13.32
CA ASP A 120 7.24 16.62 -13.77
C ASP A 120 7.85 17.42 -12.60
N ASP A 121 8.51 18.56 -12.89
CA ASP A 121 9.24 19.32 -11.85
C ASP A 121 8.28 19.86 -10.79
N VAL A 122 7.05 20.18 -11.19
CA VAL A 122 6.00 20.68 -10.31
C VAL A 122 5.53 19.58 -9.36
N ALA A 123 5.19 18.40 -9.87
CA ALA A 123 4.74 17.25 -9.10
C ALA A 123 5.83 16.74 -8.15
N MET A 124 7.09 16.73 -8.59
CA MET A 124 8.22 16.36 -7.72
C MET A 124 8.43 17.38 -6.60
N ALA A 125 8.34 18.68 -6.91
CA ALA A 125 8.40 19.72 -5.90
C ALA A 125 7.23 19.63 -4.91
N GLU A 126 6.01 19.33 -5.37
CA GLU A 126 4.85 19.08 -4.50
C GLU A 126 5.05 17.86 -3.60
N ARG A 127 5.63 16.77 -4.13
CA ARG A 127 5.96 15.58 -3.34
C ARG A 127 6.99 15.88 -2.27
N GLN A 128 8.05 16.64 -2.60
CA GLN A 128 9.05 17.06 -1.62
C GLN A 128 8.45 17.98 -0.56
N LYS A 129 7.65 18.98 -0.96
CA LYS A 129 6.90 19.84 -0.03
C LYS A 129 6.01 19.02 0.91
N TRP A 130 5.36 17.98 0.40
CA TRP A 130 4.58 17.06 1.23
C TRP A 130 5.45 16.31 2.23
N VAL A 131 6.57 15.73 1.80
CA VAL A 131 7.51 15.01 2.66
C VAL A 131 8.05 15.93 3.77
N GLU A 132 8.43 17.15 3.42
CA GLU A 132 8.86 18.18 4.38
C GLU A 132 7.75 18.55 5.35
N SER A 133 6.54 18.84 4.84
CA SER A 133 5.37 19.15 5.67
C SER A 133 5.06 18.02 6.65
N TYR A 134 5.12 16.76 6.20
CA TYR A 134 4.82 15.60 7.04
C TYR A 134 5.88 15.36 8.12
N LYS A 135 7.16 15.63 7.82
CA LYS A 135 8.25 15.54 8.80
C LYS A 135 8.21 16.68 9.81
N ASN A 136 7.91 17.89 9.35
CA ASN A 136 7.97 19.10 10.17
C ASN A 136 6.71 19.33 11.03
N ASP A 137 5.58 18.73 10.66
CA ASP A 137 4.33 18.83 11.41
C ASP A 137 4.02 17.52 12.15
N PRO A 138 4.29 17.44 13.47
CA PRO A 138 4.00 16.25 14.27
C PRO A 138 2.51 15.89 14.31
N THR A 139 1.62 16.86 14.05
CA THR A 139 0.17 16.61 14.08
C THR A 139 -0.27 15.71 12.92
N LEU A 140 0.37 15.80 11.75
CA LEU A 140 0.09 14.94 10.60
C LEU A 140 0.44 13.48 10.90
N ARG A 141 1.57 13.25 11.57
CA ARG A 141 1.98 11.91 12.01
C ARG A 141 1.06 11.38 13.10
N ALA A 142 0.71 12.21 14.08
CA ALA A 142 -0.21 11.84 15.16
C ALA A 142 -1.60 11.47 14.64
N ASP A 143 -2.19 12.30 13.78
CA ASP A 143 -3.48 12.02 13.14
C ASP A 143 -3.42 10.72 12.31
N ALA A 144 -2.33 10.52 11.55
CA ALA A 144 -2.12 9.29 10.80
C ALA A 144 -2.06 8.06 11.70
N LEU A 145 -1.40 8.13 12.86
CA LEU A 145 -1.31 7.03 13.83
C LEU A 145 -2.68 6.68 14.41
N VAL A 146 -3.46 7.67 14.82
CA VAL A 146 -4.81 7.46 15.37
C VAL A 146 -5.69 6.74 14.34
N VAL A 147 -5.65 7.21 13.10
CA VAL A 147 -6.43 6.64 11.99
C VAL A 147 -5.90 5.28 11.55
N ALA A 148 -4.58 5.05 11.58
CA ALA A 148 -3.98 3.76 11.27
C ALA A 148 -4.46 2.68 12.25
N ASN A 149 -4.44 2.97 13.55
CA ASN A 149 -4.94 2.04 14.57
C ASN A 149 -6.42 1.68 14.36
N TYR A 150 -7.24 2.65 13.93
CA TYR A 150 -8.61 2.37 13.52
C TYR A 150 -8.65 1.39 12.34
N TYR A 151 -7.90 1.66 11.25
CA TYR A 151 -7.91 0.82 10.06
C TYR A 151 -7.32 -0.59 10.26
N LEU A 152 -6.42 -0.79 11.23
CA LEU A 152 -5.91 -2.12 11.59
C LEU A 152 -7.02 -3.09 12.03
N SER A 153 -8.11 -2.56 12.60
CA SER A 153 -9.30 -3.34 12.97
C SER A 153 -10.24 -3.63 11.79
N THR A 154 -9.94 -3.10 10.60
CA THR A 154 -10.81 -3.16 9.41
C THR A 154 -10.11 -3.86 8.23
N GLY A 155 -10.82 -4.05 7.13
CA GLY A 155 -10.27 -4.56 5.87
C GLY A 155 -9.67 -3.50 4.93
N TYR A 156 -9.78 -2.21 5.25
CA TYR A 156 -9.37 -1.12 4.36
C TYR A 156 -8.04 -0.49 4.80
N PHE A 157 -7.22 -0.06 3.83
CA PHE A 157 -5.94 0.62 4.07
C PHE A 157 -4.97 -0.12 5.01
N ARG A 158 -5.15 -1.44 5.17
CA ARG A 158 -4.46 -2.24 6.18
C ARG A 158 -2.94 -2.20 6.02
N ASP A 159 -2.44 -2.29 4.79
CA ASP A 159 -1.00 -2.29 4.52
C ASP A 159 -0.37 -0.93 4.85
N THR A 160 -1.02 0.17 4.45
CA THR A 160 -0.57 1.52 4.80
C THR A 160 -0.65 1.77 6.31
N ALA A 161 -1.71 1.30 6.97
CA ALA A 161 -1.86 1.41 8.41
C ALA A 161 -0.77 0.63 9.18
N LYS A 162 -0.40 -0.57 8.70
CA LYS A 162 0.73 -1.32 9.25
C LYS A 162 2.04 -0.58 9.08
N MET A 163 2.36 -0.11 7.87
CA MET A 163 3.60 0.67 7.64
C MET A 163 3.68 1.90 8.56
N ILE A 164 2.57 2.64 8.72
CA ILE A 164 2.50 3.80 9.61
C ILE A 164 2.67 3.41 11.09
N THR A 165 2.29 2.22 11.51
CA THR A 165 2.36 1.81 12.94
C THR A 165 3.64 1.07 13.28
N GLU A 166 4.24 0.35 12.32
CA GLU A 166 5.43 -0.48 12.51
C GLU A 166 6.73 0.25 12.13
N ASP A 167 6.69 1.16 11.16
CA ASP A 167 7.84 1.94 10.70
C ASP A 167 7.65 3.43 11.02
N GLU A 168 8.45 3.94 11.96
CA GLU A 168 8.42 5.34 12.36
C GLU A 168 8.89 6.28 11.24
N SER A 169 9.80 5.80 10.39
CA SER A 169 10.39 6.54 9.28
C SER A 169 9.51 6.57 8.03
N PHE A 170 8.47 5.74 7.98
CA PHE A 170 7.59 5.65 6.84
C PHE A 170 6.78 6.93 6.64
N ILE A 171 6.81 7.46 5.42
CA ILE A 171 6.04 8.64 5.02
C ILE A 171 5.04 8.21 3.94
N PRO A 172 3.73 8.23 4.22
CA PRO A 172 2.73 7.92 3.21
C PRO A 172 2.79 8.95 2.09
N THR A 173 2.46 8.56 0.86
CA THR A 173 2.27 9.53 -0.23
C THR A 173 1.12 10.48 0.10
N PHE A 174 1.13 11.70 -0.47
CA PHE A 174 0.04 12.68 -0.27
C PHE A 174 -1.34 12.08 -0.59
N SER A 175 -1.42 11.28 -1.66
CA SER A 175 -2.67 10.60 -2.05
C SER A 175 -3.10 9.55 -1.02
N GLN A 176 -2.17 8.72 -0.53
CA GLN A 176 -2.46 7.73 0.51
C GLN A 176 -2.93 8.41 1.79
N TYR A 177 -2.24 9.46 2.22
CA TYR A 177 -2.61 10.23 3.41
C TYR A 177 -4.00 10.83 3.27
N ASN A 178 -4.30 11.51 2.16
CA ASN A 178 -5.63 12.11 1.96
C ASN A 178 -6.75 11.07 1.94
N LYS A 179 -6.55 9.95 1.22
CA LYS A 179 -7.56 8.88 1.17
C LYS A 179 -7.77 8.22 2.53
N MET A 180 -6.69 8.00 3.29
CA MET A 180 -6.75 7.34 4.58
C MET A 180 -7.24 8.27 5.70
N VAL A 181 -6.74 9.50 5.79
CA VAL A 181 -6.96 10.41 6.92
C VAL A 181 -8.09 11.41 6.68
N LYS A 182 -8.21 11.95 5.46
CA LYS A 182 -9.19 13.03 5.15
C LYS A 182 -10.57 12.52 4.75
N ASN A 183 -10.81 11.21 4.73
CA ASN A 183 -12.15 10.68 4.43
C ASN A 183 -13.13 10.86 5.60
N LYS A 184 -14.44 10.83 5.30
CA LYS A 184 -15.51 11.09 6.28
C LYS A 184 -15.52 10.18 7.51
N TYR A 185 -14.94 8.97 7.43
CA TYR A 185 -14.91 8.02 8.55
C TYR A 185 -13.71 8.30 9.46
N ALA A 186 -12.53 8.47 8.88
CA ALA A 186 -11.32 8.86 9.59
C ALA A 186 -11.50 10.21 10.32
N GLN A 187 -12.19 11.17 9.69
CA GLN A 187 -12.51 12.44 10.35
C GLN A 187 -13.42 12.28 11.58
N LYS A 188 -14.35 11.30 11.60
CA LYS A 188 -15.14 10.99 12.79
C LYS A 188 -14.29 10.37 13.89
N VAL A 189 -13.35 9.51 13.51
CA VAL A 189 -12.40 8.88 14.44
C VAL A 189 -11.51 9.94 15.10
N LEU A 190 -10.90 10.82 14.31
CA LEU A 190 -10.10 11.94 14.81
C LEU A 190 -10.92 12.88 15.71
N ALA A 191 -12.14 13.25 15.28
CA ALA A 191 -13.02 14.07 16.09
C ALA A 191 -13.35 13.41 17.44
N SER A 192 -13.55 12.10 17.48
CA SER A 192 -13.80 11.39 18.74
C SER A 192 -12.54 11.23 19.60
N HIS A 193 -11.37 11.02 18.99
CA HIS A 193 -10.11 10.92 19.71
C HIS A 193 -9.74 12.26 20.36
N ASN A 194 -9.86 13.36 19.60
CA ASN A 194 -9.53 14.71 20.05
C ASN A 194 -10.61 15.34 20.95
N SER A 195 -11.82 14.77 20.99
CA SER A 195 -12.86 15.27 21.90
C SER A 195 -12.50 15.06 23.37
N PRO A 196 -12.78 16.03 24.25
CA PRO A 196 -12.54 15.87 25.68
C PRO A 196 -13.40 14.72 26.24
N ALA A 197 -12.82 13.96 27.17
CA ALA A 197 -13.52 12.88 27.85
C ALA A 197 -14.78 13.38 28.54
N LYS A 198 -15.95 12.84 28.19
CA LYS A 198 -17.23 13.26 28.80
C LYS A 198 -17.36 12.88 30.27
N TYR A 199 -16.69 11.80 30.66
CA TYR A 199 -16.64 11.30 32.03
C TYR A 199 -15.16 11.21 32.44
N PRO A 200 -14.67 11.98 33.40
CA PRO A 200 -13.28 11.83 33.87
C PRO A 200 -13.11 10.57 34.72
N ALA A 201 -11.85 10.15 34.92
CA ALA A 201 -11.51 9.08 35.86
C ALA A 201 -12.10 9.35 37.27
N GLY A 202 -12.55 8.29 37.94
CA GLY A 202 -13.28 8.35 39.22
C GLY A 202 -14.79 8.62 39.07
N SER A 203 -15.29 8.98 37.89
CA SER A 203 -16.73 9.17 37.68
C SER A 203 -17.51 7.86 37.78
N LEU A 204 -18.72 7.93 38.34
CA LEU A 204 -19.67 6.82 38.33
C LEU A 204 -20.58 6.88 37.09
N VAL A 205 -20.57 5.81 36.32
CA VAL A 205 -21.36 5.63 35.10
C VAL A 205 -22.15 4.33 35.15
N THR A 206 -23.07 4.17 34.21
CA THR A 206 -23.85 2.95 34.00
C THR A 206 -24.10 2.77 32.51
N PHE A 207 -24.56 1.59 32.08
CA PHE A 207 -24.84 1.36 30.67
C PHE A 207 -26.09 2.12 30.21
N ARG A 208 -26.04 2.65 28.99
CA ARG A 208 -27.23 3.19 28.33
C ARG A 208 -28.20 2.08 27.95
N ALA A 209 -29.45 2.47 27.71
CA ALA A 209 -30.50 1.57 27.21
C ALA A 209 -30.11 0.87 25.90
N ASN A 210 -29.40 1.55 25.01
CA ASN A 210 -28.98 1.05 23.70
C ASN A 210 -27.56 0.46 23.69
N ALA A 211 -26.96 0.20 24.86
CA ALA A 211 -25.67 -0.48 24.92
C ALA A 211 -25.83 -1.94 24.40
N PRO A 212 -24.99 -2.39 23.45
CA PRO A 212 -25.00 -3.76 22.97
C PRO A 212 -24.90 -4.78 24.12
N SER A 213 -25.42 -5.98 23.94
CA SER A 213 -25.27 -7.05 24.94
C SER A 213 -23.79 -7.44 25.09
N GLY A 214 -23.04 -7.50 24.00
CA GLY A 214 -21.63 -7.92 24.00
C GLY A 214 -20.72 -7.05 24.90
N VAL A 215 -20.96 -5.74 24.96
CA VAL A 215 -20.15 -4.83 25.80
C VAL A 215 -20.43 -4.96 27.31
N ARG A 216 -21.43 -5.76 27.69
CA ARG A 216 -21.81 -6.02 29.08
C ARG A 216 -21.32 -7.37 29.60
N TYR A 217 -20.59 -8.10 28.76
CA TYR A 217 -20.08 -9.42 29.10
C TYR A 217 -18.68 -9.31 29.70
N ILE A 218 -18.47 -10.00 30.83
CA ILE A 218 -17.19 -10.00 31.53
C ILE A 218 -16.91 -11.39 32.08
N ASN A 219 -15.82 -12.01 31.63
CA ASN A 219 -15.34 -13.33 32.05
C ASN A 219 -16.45 -14.40 32.22
N GLY A 220 -17.25 -14.63 31.17
CA GLY A 220 -18.30 -15.65 31.22
C GLY A 220 -19.64 -15.18 31.80
N ALA A 221 -19.69 -13.99 32.41
CA ALA A 221 -20.87 -13.48 33.10
C ALA A 221 -21.42 -12.19 32.49
N TYR A 222 -22.74 -12.03 32.53
CA TYR A 222 -23.42 -10.85 32.02
C TYR A 222 -23.73 -9.83 33.11
N LEU A 223 -23.35 -8.57 32.88
CA LEU A 223 -23.67 -7.47 33.79
C LEU A 223 -25.08 -6.94 33.54
N LYS A 224 -25.82 -6.73 34.63
CA LYS A 224 -27.11 -6.02 34.57
C LYS A 224 -26.89 -4.60 34.02
N ARG A 225 -27.86 -4.10 33.24
CA ARG A 225 -27.76 -2.77 32.61
C ARG A 225 -27.52 -1.64 33.63
N ASN A 226 -28.19 -1.71 34.78
CA ASN A 226 -28.14 -0.70 35.82
C ASN A 226 -26.98 -0.88 36.81
N VAL A 227 -25.97 -1.71 36.48
CA VAL A 227 -24.78 -1.83 37.33
C VAL A 227 -24.07 -0.48 37.41
N THR A 228 -23.55 -0.16 38.59
CA THR A 228 -22.68 0.99 38.80
C THR A 228 -21.27 0.63 38.35
N LEU A 229 -20.69 1.44 37.48
CA LEU A 229 -19.35 1.30 36.95
C LEU A 229 -18.53 2.53 37.34
N MET A 230 -17.29 2.34 37.78
CA MET A 230 -16.34 3.42 37.99
C MET A 230 -15.45 3.57 36.77
N VAL A 231 -15.25 4.80 36.30
CA VAL A 231 -14.26 5.09 35.26
C VAL A 231 -12.86 4.98 35.87
N VAL A 232 -12.08 4.02 35.39
CA VAL A 232 -10.68 3.83 35.79
C VAL A 232 -9.79 4.71 34.93
N GLU A 233 -10.00 4.65 33.61
CA GLU A 233 -9.15 5.30 32.62
C GLU A 233 -9.99 5.72 31.41
N THR A 234 -9.63 6.86 30.84
CA THR A 234 -10.22 7.42 29.63
C THR A 234 -9.24 7.26 28.47
N ASP A 235 -9.74 7.02 27.26
CA ASP A 235 -8.88 6.78 26.08
C ASP A 235 -8.01 5.52 26.21
N ALA A 236 -8.54 4.51 26.90
CA ALA A 236 -7.79 3.32 27.30
C ALA A 236 -7.43 2.36 26.14
N MET A 237 -8.04 2.55 24.96
CA MET A 237 -7.72 1.81 23.73
C MET A 237 -7.99 2.68 22.49
N PRO A 238 -7.38 2.35 21.34
CA PRO A 238 -7.68 3.00 20.08
C PRO A 238 -9.17 2.93 19.71
N VAL A 239 -9.64 3.96 19.01
CA VAL A 239 -11.01 4.02 18.51
C VAL A 239 -11.21 2.98 17.40
N THR A 240 -12.15 2.06 17.62
CA THR A 240 -12.45 0.97 16.67
C THR A 240 -13.66 1.23 15.78
N SER A 241 -14.39 2.33 15.99
CA SER A 241 -15.58 2.64 15.21
C SER A 241 -15.70 4.10 14.79
N ALA A 242 -16.16 4.33 13.56
CA ALA A 242 -16.35 5.66 12.97
C ALA A 242 -17.74 6.25 13.32
N ALA A 243 -18.05 6.32 14.62
CA ALA A 243 -19.27 6.91 15.14
C ALA A 243 -18.96 8.03 16.15
N ARG A 244 -20.00 8.72 16.63
CA ARG A 244 -19.85 9.75 17.68
C ARG A 244 -19.71 9.08 19.05
N GLY A 245 -18.79 9.56 19.89
CA GLY A 245 -18.59 9.08 21.25
C GLY A 245 -17.94 7.70 21.28
N THR A 246 -16.90 7.49 20.47
CA THR A 246 -16.23 6.20 20.30
C THR A 246 -14.92 6.09 21.06
N LYS A 247 -14.57 7.14 21.83
CA LYS A 247 -13.50 7.08 22.83
C LYS A 247 -13.74 5.90 23.77
N VAL A 248 -12.72 5.06 23.96
CA VAL A 248 -12.82 3.83 24.74
C VAL A 248 -12.46 4.10 26.19
N TYR A 249 -13.29 3.58 27.09
CA TYR A 249 -13.16 3.73 28.53
C TYR A 249 -12.85 2.39 29.19
N LYS A 250 -11.91 2.39 30.13
CA LYS A 250 -11.69 1.28 31.05
C LYS A 250 -12.57 1.46 32.27
N LEU A 251 -13.50 0.54 32.47
CA LEU A 251 -14.51 0.62 33.51
C LEU A 251 -14.36 -0.52 34.51
N LEU A 252 -14.58 -0.24 35.80
CA LEU A 252 -14.61 -1.24 36.86
C LEU A 252 -16.04 -1.33 37.44
N PRO A 253 -16.74 -2.47 37.31
CA PRO A 253 -18.01 -2.66 37.99
C PRO A 253 -17.83 -2.70 39.50
N VAL A 254 -18.64 -1.94 40.22
CA VAL A 254 -18.60 -1.93 41.69
C VAL A 254 -18.90 -3.33 42.24
N GLY A 255 -18.04 -3.83 43.12
CA GLY A 255 -18.12 -5.18 43.68
C GLY A 255 -17.50 -6.27 42.80
N LYS A 256 -16.77 -5.91 41.73
CA LYS A 256 -15.97 -6.82 40.90
C LYS A 256 -14.52 -6.32 40.84
N ALA A 257 -13.59 -7.25 40.62
CA ALA A 257 -12.16 -6.94 40.45
C ALA A 257 -11.70 -6.86 38.98
N ILE A 258 -12.58 -7.17 38.03
CA ILE A 258 -12.25 -7.26 36.60
C ILE A 258 -12.80 -6.03 35.87
N THR A 259 -11.98 -5.42 35.01
CA THR A 259 -12.38 -4.28 34.18
C THR A 259 -12.93 -4.69 32.82
N LEU A 260 -13.65 -3.79 32.17
CA LEU A 260 -14.11 -3.93 30.79
C LEU A 260 -13.83 -2.67 29.97
N MET A 261 -13.71 -2.83 28.65
CA MET A 261 -13.51 -1.74 27.70
C MET A 261 -14.83 -1.41 27.01
N VAL A 262 -15.27 -0.15 27.11
CA VAL A 262 -16.57 0.28 26.58
C VAL A 262 -16.44 1.65 25.93
N GLU A 263 -17.06 1.84 24.77
CA GLU A 263 -17.11 3.15 24.12
C GLU A 263 -18.03 4.14 24.87
N GLU A 264 -17.66 5.41 24.89
CA GLU A 264 -18.37 6.49 25.59
C GLU A 264 -19.88 6.55 25.27
N ARG A 265 -20.25 6.29 24.01
CA ARG A 265 -21.65 6.30 23.54
C ARG A 265 -22.53 5.22 24.17
N HIS A 266 -21.96 4.20 24.78
CA HIS A 266 -22.68 3.12 25.44
C HIS A 266 -22.86 3.34 26.95
N ILE A 267 -22.28 4.41 27.50
CA ILE A 267 -22.36 4.75 28.91
C ILE A 267 -23.05 6.10 29.17
N MET A 268 -23.56 6.24 30.38
CA MET A 268 -24.18 7.46 30.89
C MET A 268 -23.85 7.66 32.37
N LYS A 269 -23.89 8.91 32.84
CA LYS A 269 -23.69 9.23 34.25
C LYS A 269 -24.69 8.44 35.11
N PHE A 270 -24.20 7.78 36.15
CA PHE A 270 -25.05 7.06 37.09
C PHE A 270 -25.96 8.06 37.84
N ARG A 271 -27.22 7.68 38.05
CA ARG A 271 -28.19 8.42 38.85
C ARG A 271 -28.80 7.44 39.85
N GLN A 272 -28.84 7.81 41.13
CA GLN A 272 -29.53 6.99 42.10
C GLN A 272 -31.02 6.85 41.71
N PRO A 273 -31.60 5.65 41.84
CA PRO A 273 -33.04 5.48 41.66
C PRO A 273 -33.77 6.37 42.67
N LYS A 274 -34.83 7.06 42.23
CA LYS A 274 -35.73 7.72 43.19
C LYS A 274 -36.29 6.65 44.12
N LYS A 275 -36.16 6.83 45.44
CA LYS A 275 -36.84 5.98 46.42
C LYS A 275 -38.34 6.04 46.10
N LYS A 276 -38.94 4.86 45.90
CA LYS A 276 -40.39 4.71 45.82
C LYS A 276 -40.95 4.73 47.23
#